data_AF-A0A7C6FHS3-F1
#
_entry.id   AF-A0A7C6FHS3-F1
#
_cell.length_a   1.000
_cell.length_b   1.000
_cell.length_c   1.000
_cell.angle_alpha   90.00
_cell.angle_beta   90.00
_cell.angle_gamma   90.00
#
_symmetry.space_group_name_H-M   'P 1'
#
loop_
_entity.id
_entity.type
_entity.pdbx_description
1 polymer ?
#
loop_
_entity_poly.entity_id
_entity_poly.type
_entity_poly.pdbx_seq_one_letter_code
_entity_poly.pdbx_strand_id
1 'polypeptide(L)'
;MASLENYEITFNYYSYSRGAGAANVMKKRGPLVYGLLYMVNKEEFDVIRKKEGHPYCYEEIKVDVKNGMKVYSNVITYKIIKSEEKDHHQPPSKSYIQLIIENGKKHGFPENYLNYLEGFVTLG
;
A
#
# COMPACT_ATOMS: atom_id res chain seq x y z
N MET A 1 -10.74 -7.74 -4.57
CA MET A 1 -10.24 -6.52 -3.90
C MET A 1 -10.80 -6.44 -2.49
N ALA A 2 -10.19 -5.63 -1.63
CA ALA A 2 -10.73 -5.23 -0.33
C ALA A 2 -10.44 -3.74 -0.07
N SER A 3 -11.19 -3.12 0.82
CA SER A 3 -10.96 -1.74 1.28
C SER A 3 -10.51 -1.70 2.74
N LEU A 4 -9.53 -0.85 3.01
CA LEU A 4 -9.05 -0.49 4.34
C LEU A 4 -9.54 0.92 4.66
N GLU A 5 -10.53 1.04 5.54
CA GLU A 5 -11.15 2.32 5.91
C GLU A 5 -10.32 3.07 6.96
N ASN A 6 -10.40 4.40 6.93
CA ASN A 6 -9.65 5.31 7.80
C ASN A 6 -8.12 5.25 7.59
N TYR A 7 -7.72 4.96 6.35
CA TYR A 7 -6.34 5.03 5.89
C TYR A 7 -6.28 5.76 4.56
N GLU A 8 -5.13 6.36 4.28
CA GLU A 8 -4.78 6.88 2.96
C GLU A 8 -3.49 6.22 2.47
N ILE A 9 -3.38 6.05 1.16
CA ILE A 9 -2.12 5.69 0.52
C ILE A 9 -1.27 6.97 0.41
N THR A 10 -0.01 6.85 0.79
CA THR A 10 0.99 7.92 0.71
C THR A 10 2.24 7.42 0.01
N PHE A 11 3.05 8.36 -0.47
CA PHE A 11 4.43 8.08 -0.88
C PHE A 11 5.32 9.00 -0.07
N ASN A 12 5.51 8.68 1.21
CA ASN A 12 6.27 9.51 2.15
C ASN A 12 7.55 8.81 2.63
N TYR A 13 8.12 7.95 1.78
CA TYR A 13 9.36 7.23 2.04
C TYR A 13 10.14 7.07 0.75
N TYR A 14 11.45 7.32 0.82
CA TYR A 14 12.35 7.14 -0.32
C TYR A 14 12.99 5.76 -0.26
N SER A 15 12.69 4.92 -1.25
CA SER A 15 13.31 3.61 -1.37
C SER A 15 14.62 3.71 -2.15
N TYR A 16 15.74 3.47 -1.45
CA TYR A 16 17.06 3.44 -2.08
C TYR A 16 17.19 2.36 -3.17
N SER A 17 16.56 1.21 -3.00
CA SER A 17 16.58 0.13 -4.00
C SER A 17 15.76 0.46 -5.25
N ARG A 18 14.74 1.31 -5.14
CA ARG A 18 13.92 1.79 -6.27
C ARG A 18 14.43 3.11 -6.85
N GLY A 19 15.23 3.86 -6.10
CA GLY A 19 15.62 5.23 -6.45
C GLY A 19 14.44 6.21 -6.50
N ALA A 20 13.36 5.93 -5.77
CA ALA A 20 12.10 6.68 -5.84
C ALA A 20 11.22 6.49 -4.59
N GLY A 21 10.13 7.24 -4.52
CA GLY A 21 9.07 7.05 -3.52
C GLY A 21 8.45 5.66 -3.55
N ALA A 22 8.22 5.06 -2.38
CA ALA A 22 7.51 3.79 -2.23
C ALA A 22 6.13 3.99 -1.58
N ALA A 23 5.18 3.10 -1.91
CA ALA A 23 3.85 3.16 -1.35
C ALA A 23 3.86 2.87 0.16
N ASN A 24 3.07 3.63 0.91
CA ASN A 24 2.86 3.48 2.33
C ASN A 24 1.36 3.68 2.64
N VAL A 25 0.92 3.26 3.83
CA VAL A 25 -0.44 3.50 4.31
C VAL A 25 -0.42 4.27 5.64
N MET A 26 -1.11 5.40 5.68
CA MET A 26 -1.16 6.25 6.86
C MET A 26 -2.57 6.32 7.41
N LYS A 27 -2.72 6.30 8.74
CA LYS A 27 -4.03 6.48 9.39
C LYS A 27 -4.55 7.88 9.07
N LYS A 28 -5.76 7.96 8.52
CA LYS A 28 -6.48 9.20 8.27
C LYS A 28 -7.97 8.94 8.27
N ARG A 29 -8.70 9.64 9.16
CA ARG A 29 -10.15 9.49 9.26
C ARG A 29 -10.84 9.95 7.98
N GLY A 30 -11.73 9.11 7.43
CA GLY A 30 -12.55 9.44 6.26
C GLY A 30 -12.15 8.69 4.99
N PRO A 31 -10.90 8.83 4.48
CA PRO A 31 -10.43 8.09 3.31
C PRO A 31 -10.40 6.57 3.52
N LEU A 32 -10.19 5.86 2.41
CA LEU A 32 -9.93 4.43 2.39
C LEU A 32 -8.86 4.09 1.35
N VAL A 33 -8.20 2.95 1.54
CA VAL A 33 -7.24 2.36 0.60
C VAL A 33 -7.82 1.09 0.01
N TYR A 34 -7.87 0.99 -1.32
CA TYR A 34 -8.17 -0.29 -1.98
C TYR A 34 -6.89 -1.11 -2.15
N GLY A 35 -7.02 -2.42 -1.88
CA GLY A 35 -5.94 -3.38 -1.96
C GLY A 35 -6.41 -4.76 -2.41
N LEU A 36 -5.46 -5.67 -2.53
CA LEU A 36 -5.72 -7.09 -2.81
C LEU A 36 -5.58 -7.89 -1.52
N LEU A 37 -6.61 -8.67 -1.21
CA LEU A 37 -6.65 -9.54 -0.04
C LEU A 37 -6.25 -10.96 -0.47
N TYR A 38 -5.17 -11.47 0.11
CA TYR A 38 -4.67 -12.82 -0.14
C TYR A 38 -4.80 -13.67 1.12
N MET A 39 -5.10 -14.96 0.90
CA MET A 39 -4.94 -15.99 1.91
C MET A 39 -3.66 -16.75 1.55
N VAL A 40 -2.72 -16.80 2.47
CA VAL A 40 -1.40 -17.42 2.28
C VAL A 40 -1.14 -18.44 3.38
N ASN A 41 -0.40 -19.49 3.05
CA ASN A 41 0.14 -20.40 4.06
C ASN A 41 1.36 -19.79 4.76
N LYS A 42 1.92 -20.51 5.75
CA LYS A 42 3.01 -20.01 6.57
C LYS A 42 4.29 -19.81 5.76
N GLU A 43 4.59 -20.74 4.87
CA GLU A 43 5.78 -20.73 4.02
C GLU A 43 5.76 -19.54 3.04
N GLU A 44 4.62 -19.29 2.40
CA GLU A 44 4.37 -18.12 1.54
C GLU A 44 4.48 -16.82 2.32
N PHE A 45 3.94 -16.80 3.55
CA PHE A 45 4.00 -15.62 4.41
C PHE A 45 5.44 -15.26 4.80
N ASP A 46 6.27 -16.24 5.12
CA ASP A 46 7.69 -16.02 5.41
C ASP A 46 8.48 -15.51 4.18
N VAL A 47 8.12 -15.98 2.98
CA VAL A 47 8.68 -15.43 1.72
C VAL A 47 8.29 -13.96 1.52
N ILE A 48 7.05 -13.60 1.83
CA ILE A 48 6.58 -12.20 1.74
C ILE A 48 7.36 -11.33 2.73
N ARG A 49 7.47 -11.73 4.00
CA ARG A 49 8.24 -11.00 5.02
C ARG A 49 9.67 -10.71 4.59
N LYS A 50 10.33 -11.71 4.00
CA LYS A 50 11.70 -11.58 3.51
C LYS A 50 11.81 -10.60 2.33
N LYS A 51 10.81 -10.58 1.44
CA LYS A 51 10.75 -9.62 0.32
C LYS A 51 10.48 -8.18 0.78
N GLU A 52 9.63 -8.00 1.79
CA GLU A 52 9.29 -6.68 2.34
C GLU A 52 10.41 -6.09 3.24
N GLY A 53 11.50 -6.81 3.47
CA GLY A 53 12.63 -6.31 4.28
C GLY A 53 12.27 -6.13 5.76
N HIS A 54 11.26 -6.86 6.25
CA HIS A 54 10.89 -6.88 7.67
C HIS A 54 12.05 -7.45 8.52
N PRO A 55 12.39 -6.86 9.69
CA PRO A 55 11.75 -5.72 10.37
C PRO A 55 12.38 -4.33 10.07
N TYR A 56 13.28 -4.21 9.09
CA TYR A 56 14.14 -3.03 8.97
C TYR A 56 13.52 -1.87 8.19
N CYS A 57 12.67 -2.14 7.20
CA CYS A 57 12.06 -1.09 6.37
C CYS A 57 10.54 -0.93 6.61
N TYR A 58 9.85 -2.02 6.98
CA TYR A 58 8.41 -2.04 7.18
C TYR A 58 8.03 -2.73 8.50
N GLU A 59 7.09 -2.12 9.21
CA GLU A 59 6.38 -2.71 10.35
C GLU A 59 5.12 -3.45 9.88
N GLU A 60 4.86 -4.60 10.50
CA GLU A 60 3.59 -5.30 10.34
C GLU A 60 2.52 -4.65 11.19
N ILE A 61 1.40 -4.33 10.56
CA ILE A 61 0.22 -3.85 11.26
C ILE A 61 -0.94 -4.80 11.03
N LYS A 62 -1.75 -5.01 12.07
CA LYS A 62 -3.02 -5.71 11.97
C LYS A 62 -4.13 -4.70 11.68
N VAL A 63 -4.90 -4.98 10.64
CA VAL A 63 -5.98 -4.12 10.19
C VAL A 63 -7.24 -4.94 9.92
N ASP A 64 -8.38 -4.25 9.94
CA ASP A 64 -9.65 -4.79 9.50
C ASP A 64 -9.93 -4.27 8.09
N VAL A 65 -10.29 -5.16 7.17
CA VAL A 65 -10.60 -4.82 5.78
C VAL A 65 -11.97 -5.34 5.36
N LYS A 66 -12.60 -4.66 4.42
CA LYS A 66 -13.91 -5.04 3.87
C LYS A 66 -13.77 -5.58 2.45
N ASN A 67 -14.40 -6.71 2.16
CA ASN A 67 -14.60 -7.22 0.81
C ASN A 67 -16.10 -7.41 0.58
N GLY A 68 -16.73 -6.45 -0.10
CA GLY A 68 -18.19 -6.35 -0.16
C GLY A 68 -18.78 -6.15 1.24
N MET A 69 -19.74 -6.99 1.62
CA MET A 69 -20.37 -6.95 2.95
C MET A 69 -19.56 -7.68 4.03
N LYS A 70 -18.48 -8.39 3.67
CA LYS A 70 -17.69 -9.19 4.61
C LYS A 70 -16.55 -8.39 5.19
N VAL A 71 -16.43 -8.42 6.52
CA VAL A 71 -15.28 -7.90 7.26
C VAL A 71 -14.30 -9.04 7.53
N TYR A 72 -13.01 -8.77 7.27
CA TYR A 72 -11.90 -9.64 7.63
C TYR A 72 -11.07 -8.91 8.68
N SER A 73 -11.02 -9.46 9.89
CA SER A 73 -10.30 -8.87 11.01
C SER A 73 -8.90 -9.43 11.16
N ASN A 74 -7.99 -8.65 11.76
CA ASN A 74 -6.59 -9.02 12.01
C ASN A 74 -5.80 -9.41 10.73
N VAL A 75 -6.15 -8.82 9.59
CA VAL A 75 -5.38 -8.98 8.35
C VAL A 75 -4.05 -8.26 8.50
N ILE A 76 -2.97 -8.89 8.04
CA ILE A 76 -1.63 -8.32 8.09
C ILE A 76 -1.41 -7.46 6.85
N THR A 77 -0.95 -6.23 7.06
CA THR A 77 -0.39 -5.38 6.01
C THR A 77 0.88 -4.73 6.52
N TYR A 78 1.61 -4.06 5.63
CA TYR A 78 2.91 -3.48 5.89
C TYR A 78 2.83 -1.97 5.78
N LYS A 79 3.48 -1.29 6.73
CA LYS A 79 3.60 0.15 6.78
C LYS A 79 5.08 0.51 6.98
N ILE A 80 5.53 1.62 6.42
CA ILE A 80 6.89 2.12 6.66
C ILE A 80 7.10 2.37 8.15
N ILE A 81 8.28 2.00 8.66
CA ILE A 81 8.64 2.29 10.05
C ILE A 81 8.69 3.80 10.30
N LYS A 82 8.21 4.23 11.46
CA LYS A 82 8.04 5.66 11.76
C LYS A 82 9.31 6.51 11.58
N SER A 83 10.49 5.95 11.81
CA SER A 83 11.76 6.67 11.66
C SER A 83 12.14 6.98 10.20
N GLU A 84 11.59 6.23 9.25
CA GLU A 84 11.87 6.39 7.82
C GLU A 84 10.81 7.23 7.10
N GLU A 85 9.65 7.45 7.73
CA GLU A 85 8.63 8.35 7.23
C GLU A 85 9.16 9.78 7.11
N LYS A 86 8.85 10.40 5.98
CA LYS A 86 9.05 11.81 5.71
C LYS A 86 7.73 12.56 5.92
N ASP A 87 7.85 13.84 6.25
CA ASP A 87 6.74 14.79 6.36
C ASP A 87 6.27 15.34 5.01
N HIS A 88 6.99 14.99 3.93
CA HIS A 88 6.71 15.43 2.57
C HIS A 88 6.67 14.27 1.59
N HIS A 89 5.95 14.49 0.48
CA HIS A 89 5.83 13.56 -0.63
C HIS A 89 7.20 13.25 -1.24
N GLN A 90 7.52 11.97 -1.33
CA GLN A 90 8.63 11.38 -2.07
C GLN A 90 8.05 10.89 -3.41
N PRO A 91 8.37 11.55 -4.54
CA PRO A 91 7.79 11.17 -5.83
C PRO A 91 8.13 9.70 -6.17
N PRO A 92 7.13 8.83 -6.37
CA PRO A 92 7.35 7.51 -6.96
C PRO A 92 7.74 7.64 -8.43
N SER A 93 8.33 6.60 -9.02
CA SER A 93 8.52 6.58 -10.47
C SER A 93 7.18 6.46 -11.20
N LYS A 94 7.09 7.03 -12.39
CA LYS A 94 5.89 6.91 -13.24
C LYS A 94 5.53 5.45 -13.51
N SER A 95 6.53 4.61 -13.81
CA SER A 95 6.32 3.18 -14.05
C SER A 95 5.78 2.43 -12.82
N TYR A 96 6.17 2.84 -11.61
CA TYR A 96 5.67 2.20 -10.39
C TYR A 96 4.21 2.55 -10.11
N ILE A 97 3.83 3.82 -10.29
CA ILE A 97 2.42 4.25 -10.19
C ILE A 97 1.56 3.54 -11.23
N GLN A 98 2.02 3.49 -12.48
CA GLN A 98 1.32 2.80 -13.56
C GLN A 98 1.12 1.31 -13.24
N LEU A 99 2.14 0.63 -12.70
CA LEU A 99 2.03 -0.76 -12.27
C LEU A 99 0.92 -0.94 -11.22
N ILE A 100 0.80 -0.04 -10.24
CA ILE A 100 -0.25 -0.09 -9.22
C ILE A 100 -1.63 0.10 -9.87
N ILE A 101 -1.78 1.10 -10.75
CA ILE A 101 -3.04 1.43 -11.42
C ILE A 101 -3.49 0.28 -12.33
N GLU A 102 -2.59 -0.28 -13.13
CA GLU A 102 -2.88 -1.39 -14.05
C GLU A 102 -3.35 -2.63 -13.29
N ASN A 103 -2.71 -2.95 -12.15
CA ASN A 103 -3.15 -4.04 -11.29
C ASN A 103 -4.49 -3.72 -10.60
N GLY A 104 -4.68 -2.49 -10.14
CA GLY A 104 -5.96 -2.03 -9.60
C GLY A 104 -7.10 -2.20 -10.60
N LYS A 105 -6.89 -1.74 -11.84
CA LYS A 105 -7.84 -1.90 -12.96
C LYS A 105 -8.14 -3.37 -13.25
N LYS A 106 -7.10 -4.21 -13.36
CA LYS A 106 -7.23 -5.65 -13.58
C LYS A 106 -8.07 -6.34 -12.50
N HIS A 107 -8.02 -5.85 -11.26
CA HIS A 107 -8.71 -6.42 -10.12
C HIS A 107 -9.98 -5.65 -9.71
N GLY A 108 -10.46 -4.74 -10.55
CA GLY A 108 -11.75 -4.06 -10.40
C GLY A 108 -11.78 -2.96 -9.35
N PHE A 109 -10.66 -2.27 -9.11
CA PHE A 109 -10.64 -1.10 -8.24
C PHE A 109 -11.54 0.01 -8.83
N PRO A 110 -12.24 0.80 -8.00
CA PRO A 110 -13.10 1.86 -8.50
C PRO A 110 -12.34 2.93 -9.29
N GLU A 111 -12.96 3.41 -10.38
CA GLU A 111 -12.36 4.40 -11.28
C GLU A 111 -11.92 5.68 -10.56
N ASN A 112 -12.72 6.18 -9.61
CA ASN A 112 -12.37 7.35 -8.82
C ASN A 112 -11.11 7.15 -7.96
N TYR A 113 -10.85 5.92 -7.51
CA TYR A 113 -9.63 5.58 -6.79
C TYR A 113 -8.43 5.49 -7.74
N LEU A 114 -8.61 4.94 -8.95
CA LEU A 114 -7.56 4.92 -9.97
C LEU A 114 -7.17 6.35 -10.38
N ASN A 115 -8.15 7.22 -10.63
CA ASN A 115 -7.91 8.64 -10.91
C ASN A 115 -7.21 9.36 -9.76
N TYR A 116 -7.54 9.01 -8.51
CA TYR A 116 -6.82 9.53 -7.34
C TYR A 116 -5.34 9.10 -7.34
N LEU A 117 -5.04 7.84 -7.69
CA LEU A 117 -3.67 7.35 -7.82
C LEU A 117 -2.90 8.03 -8.97
N GLU A 118 -3.57 8.33 -10.08
CA GLU A 118 -2.98 9.06 -11.22
C GLU A 118 -2.59 10.51 -10.86
N GLY A 119 -3.22 11.09 -9.84
CA GLY A 119 -2.95 12.45 -9.38
C GLY A 119 -1.65 12.63 -8.59
N PHE A 120 -0.95 11.56 -8.22
CA PHE A 120 0.33 11.68 -7.52
C PHE A 120 1.43 12.24 -8.43
N VAL A 121 2.21 13.20 -7.92
CA VAL A 121 3.40 13.71 -8.61
C VAL A 121 4.44 12.59 -8.70
N THR A 122 4.89 12.27 -9.91
CA THR A 122 5.89 11.22 -10.19
C THR A 122 7.23 11.80 -10.64
N LEU A 123 8.31 11.02 -10.48
CA LEU A 123 9.55 11.23 -11.22
C LEU A 123 9.30 10.99 -12.73
N GLY A 124 9.95 11.82 -13.56
CA GLY A 124 9.85 11.80 -15.03
C GLY A 124 10.31 10.49 -15.66
#